data_AF-A0A7H1MC80-F1
#
_entry.id   AF-A0A7H1MC80-F1
#
_cell.length_a   1.000
_cell.length_b   1.000
_cell.length_c   1.000
_cell.angle_alpha   90.00
_cell.angle_beta   90.00
_cell.angle_gamma   90.00
#
_symmetry.space_group_name_H-M   'P 1'
#
loop_
_entity.id
_entity.type
_entity.pdbx_description
1 polymer ?
#
loop_
_entity_poly.entity_id
_entity_poly.type
_entity_poly.pdbx_seq_one_letter_code
_entity_poly.pdbx_strand_id
1 'polypeptide(L)'
;MIIPAPQNEDYGFFGTIGLHHAPQEFWKLAVSEICKATREHAEDVALFLDSRHGRHFADDVLNGLHNGLSRQEAVTAETGKWSRMDFRSPPCPGNRPAANHTIPARPDCGFGRPVR
;
A
#
# COMPACT_ATOMS: atom_id res chain seq x y z
N MET A 1 13.39 5.10 -14.81
CA MET A 1 13.17 4.38 -13.54
C MET A 1 12.84 2.95 -13.88
N ILE A 2 13.54 1.97 -13.30
CA ILE A 2 13.20 0.55 -13.44
C ILE A 2 12.17 0.24 -12.35
N ILE A 3 11.04 -0.35 -12.72
CA ILE A 3 10.02 -0.78 -11.77
C ILE A 3 10.28 -2.27 -11.51
N PRO A 4 10.73 -2.66 -10.30
CA PRO A 4 10.91 -4.08 -9.99
C PRO A 4 9.57 -4.81 -10.06
N ALA A 5 9.62 -6.08 -10.45
CA ALA A 5 8.45 -6.94 -10.40
C ALA A 5 8.06 -7.21 -8.93
N PRO A 6 6.76 -7.34 -8.62
CA PRO A 6 6.32 -7.79 -7.30
C PRO A 6 6.94 -9.17 -7.02
N GLN A 7 7.46 -9.35 -5.80
CA GLN A 7 7.95 -10.66 -5.36
C GLN A 7 6.81 -11.51 -4.81
N ASN A 8 5.68 -10.90 -4.43
CA ASN A 8 4.57 -11.55 -3.77
C ASN A 8 3.25 -11.26 -4.49
N GLU A 9 2.89 -12.10 -5.45
CA GLU A 9 1.70 -11.90 -6.29
C GLU A 9 0.39 -12.19 -5.54
N ASP A 10 0.43 -13.04 -4.51
CA ASP A 10 -0.77 -13.47 -3.76
C ASP A 10 -1.00 -12.69 -2.45
N TYR A 11 -0.09 -11.79 -2.07
CA TYR A 11 -0.16 -11.06 -0.80
C TYR A 11 0.36 -9.62 -0.95
N GLY A 12 0.38 -8.86 0.14
CA GLY A 12 0.81 -7.45 0.13
C GLY A 12 -0.12 -6.55 -0.70
N PHE A 13 0.46 -5.56 -1.38
CA PHE A 13 -0.28 -4.64 -2.24
C PHE A 13 -0.81 -5.35 -3.49
N PHE A 14 0.05 -6.14 -4.16
CA PHE A 14 -0.28 -6.77 -5.43
C PHE A 14 -1.43 -7.77 -5.30
N GLY A 15 -1.35 -8.67 -4.31
CA GLY A 15 -2.42 -9.63 -4.05
C GLY A 15 -3.73 -8.97 -3.65
N THR A 16 -3.68 -7.92 -2.81
CA THR A 16 -4.89 -7.22 -2.35
C THR A 16 -5.60 -6.49 -3.50
N ILE A 17 -4.86 -5.78 -4.34
CA ILE A 17 -5.45 -5.14 -5.53
C ILE A 17 -5.94 -6.20 -6.53
N GLY A 18 -5.22 -7.30 -6.68
CA GLY A 18 -5.56 -8.39 -7.62
C GLY A 18 -6.94 -9.01 -7.38
N LEU A 19 -7.46 -8.93 -6.16
CA LEU A 19 -8.83 -9.39 -5.83
C LEU A 19 -9.93 -8.49 -6.39
N HIS A 20 -9.62 -7.23 -6.74
CA HIS A 20 -10.62 -6.22 -7.12
C HIS A 20 -10.37 -5.62 -8.51
N HIS A 21 -9.10 -5.45 -8.90
CA HIS A 21 -8.68 -4.74 -10.10
C HIS A 21 -7.41 -5.36 -10.71
N ALA A 22 -6.98 -4.86 -11.87
CA ALA A 22 -5.74 -5.29 -12.52
C ALA A 22 -4.50 -4.79 -11.74
N PRO A 23 -3.78 -5.65 -10.99
CA PRO A 23 -2.78 -5.22 -10.01
C PRO A 23 -1.51 -4.63 -10.65
N GLN A 24 -1.18 -5.05 -11.88
CA GLN A 24 0.00 -4.59 -12.60
C GLN A 24 0.00 -3.08 -12.88
N GLU A 25 -1.16 -2.51 -13.21
CA GLU A 25 -1.29 -1.09 -13.48
C GLU A 25 -1.21 -0.25 -12.20
N PHE A 26 -1.80 -0.76 -11.11
CA PHE A 26 -1.70 -0.13 -9.79
C PHE A 26 -0.28 -0.22 -9.22
N TRP A 27 0.43 -1.32 -9.45
CA TRP A 27 1.80 -1.51 -9.00
C TRP A 27 2.73 -0.45 -9.60
N LYS A 28 2.68 -0.28 -10.93
CA LYS A 28 3.51 0.73 -11.61
C LYS A 28 3.22 2.15 -11.12
N LEU A 29 1.93 2.47 -10.92
CA LEU A 29 1.51 3.77 -10.40
C LEU A 29 1.98 3.99 -8.96
N ALA A 30 1.76 3.02 -8.08
CA ALA A 30 2.15 3.10 -6.67
C ALA A 30 3.68 3.26 -6.53
N VAL A 31 4.47 2.44 -7.22
CA VAL A 31 5.94 2.55 -7.19
C VAL A 31 6.36 3.94 -7.69
N SER A 32 5.80 4.42 -8.79
CA SER A 32 6.15 5.74 -9.33
C SER A 32 5.78 6.89 -8.40
N GLU A 33 4.60 6.88 -7.80
CA GLU A 33 4.14 7.98 -6.93
C GLU A 33 4.88 7.99 -5.60
N ILE A 34 5.11 6.82 -5.01
CA ILE A 34 5.88 6.71 -3.76
C ILE A 34 7.32 7.16 -4.00
N CYS A 35 8.01 6.66 -5.02
CA CYS A 35 9.36 7.12 -5.36
C CYS A 35 9.43 8.64 -5.57
N LYS A 36 8.43 9.25 -6.24
CA LYS A 36 8.38 10.71 -6.41
C LYS A 36 8.21 11.43 -5.07
N ALA A 37 7.35 10.91 -4.20
CA ALA A 37 7.01 11.55 -2.94
C ALA A 37 8.11 11.42 -1.88
N THR A 38 8.79 10.28 -1.81
CA THR A 38 9.82 9.99 -0.80
C THR A 38 11.25 10.20 -1.30
N ARG A 39 11.46 10.22 -2.62
CA ARG A 39 12.77 10.15 -3.29
C ARG A 39 13.56 8.87 -2.96
N GLU A 40 12.88 7.83 -2.51
CA GLU A 40 13.47 6.51 -2.24
C GLU A 40 13.60 5.67 -3.52
N HIS A 41 14.41 4.63 -3.46
CA HIS A 41 14.65 3.71 -4.56
C HIS A 41 13.45 2.80 -4.83
N ALA A 42 13.27 2.41 -6.09
CA ALA A 42 12.12 1.61 -6.50
C ALA A 42 12.12 0.21 -5.85
N GLU A 43 13.31 -0.31 -5.56
CA GLU A 43 13.54 -1.57 -4.87
C GLU A 43 13.02 -1.52 -3.42
N ASP A 44 13.31 -0.46 -2.67
CA ASP A 44 12.82 -0.28 -1.29
C ASP A 44 11.31 -0.06 -1.25
N VAL A 45 10.78 0.66 -2.25
CA VAL A 45 9.34 0.86 -2.41
C VAL A 45 8.63 -0.46 -2.72
N ALA A 46 9.21 -1.31 -3.57
CA ALA A 46 8.66 -2.62 -3.85
C ALA A 46 8.68 -3.54 -2.62
N LEU A 47 9.76 -3.53 -1.83
CA LEU A 47 9.82 -4.27 -0.56
C LEU A 47 8.71 -3.81 0.42
N PHE A 48 8.43 -2.51 0.48
CA PHE A 48 7.31 -1.99 1.25
C PHE A 48 5.96 -2.48 0.73
N LEU A 49 5.73 -2.42 -0.59
CA LEU A 49 4.48 -2.84 -1.22
C LEU A 49 4.23 -4.35 -1.10
N ASP A 50 5.28 -5.16 -1.09
CA ASP A 50 5.18 -6.61 -0.86
C ASP A 50 5.00 -6.98 0.63
N SER A 51 5.19 -6.01 1.53
CA SER A 51 5.02 -6.20 2.97
C SER A 51 3.56 -6.15 3.42
N ARG A 52 3.30 -6.49 4.69
CA ARG A 52 2.00 -6.26 5.35
C ARG A 52 1.55 -4.79 5.27
N HIS A 53 2.48 -3.84 5.23
CA HIS A 53 2.14 -2.42 5.14
C HIS A 53 1.65 -2.08 3.73
N GLY A 54 2.19 -2.73 2.70
CA GLY A 54 1.67 -2.66 1.33
C GLY A 54 0.24 -3.18 1.21
N ARG A 55 -0.14 -4.18 2.00
CA ARG A 55 -1.54 -4.65 2.11
C ARG A 55 -2.46 -3.54 2.62
N HIS A 56 -2.07 -2.85 3.69
CA HIS A 56 -2.84 -1.74 4.25
C HIS A 56 -2.89 -0.53 3.32
N PHE A 57 -1.78 -0.25 2.63
CA PHE A 57 -1.74 0.77 1.60
C PHE A 57 -2.70 0.43 0.44
N ALA A 58 -2.79 -0.84 0.02
CA ALA A 58 -3.79 -1.29 -0.95
C ALA A 58 -5.22 -1.11 -0.45
N ASP A 59 -5.50 -1.48 0.79
CA ASP A 59 -6.84 -1.28 1.40
C ASP A 59 -7.25 0.21 1.38
N ASP A 60 -6.32 1.12 1.72
CA ASP A 60 -6.54 2.56 1.66
C ASP A 60 -6.81 3.06 0.22
N VAL A 61 -6.05 2.56 -0.75
CA VAL A 61 -6.24 2.91 -2.17
C VAL A 61 -7.59 2.41 -2.67
N LEU A 62 -7.98 1.18 -2.31
CA LEU A 62 -9.31 0.62 -2.63
C LEU A 62 -10.43 1.43 -1.98
N ASN A 63 -10.24 1.90 -0.75
CA ASN A 63 -11.20 2.80 -0.10
C ASN A 63 -11.30 4.13 -0.86
N GLY A 64 -10.19 4.69 -1.34
CA GLY A 64 -10.20 5.87 -2.21
C GLY A 64 -11.04 5.67 -3.47
N LEU A 65 -10.87 4.54 -4.16
CA LEU A 65 -11.67 4.16 -5.32
C LEU A 65 -13.15 4.00 -4.97
N HIS A 66 -13.47 3.36 -3.84
CA HIS A 66 -14.84 3.21 -3.38
C HIS A 66 -15.53 4.55 -3.10
N ASN A 67 -14.77 5.54 -2.63
CA ASN A 67 -15.23 6.91 -2.43
C ASN A 67 -15.34 7.73 -3.74
N GLY A 68 -15.14 7.10 -4.91
CA GLY A 68 -15.31 7.72 -6.22
C GLY A 68 -14.06 8.44 -6.74
N LEU A 69 -12.91 8.31 -6.08
CA LEU A 69 -11.65 8.85 -6.61
C LEU A 69 -11.21 8.05 -7.84
N SER A 70 -10.58 8.74 -8.80
CA SER A 70 -9.91 8.04 -9.89
C SER A 70 -8.72 7.24 -9.37
N ARG A 71 -8.29 6.24 -10.14
CA ARG A 71 -7.12 5.39 -9.84
C ARG A 71 -5.88 6.20 -9.45
N GLN A 72 -5.61 7.25 -10.20
CA GLN A 72 -4.43 8.07 -9.98
C GLN A 72 -4.59 8.95 -8.73
N GLU A 73 -5.76 9.55 -8.54
CA GLU A 73 -6.06 10.36 -7.35
C GLU A 73 -6.01 9.55 -6.07
N ALA A 74 -6.57 8.33 -6.06
CA ALA A 74 -6.54 7.44 -4.90
C ALA A 74 -5.10 7.11 -4.50
N VAL A 75 -4.25 6.71 -5.46
CA VAL A 75 -2.84 6.41 -5.20
C VAL A 75 -2.10 7.66 -4.71
N THR A 76 -2.22 8.80 -5.40
CA THR A 76 -1.52 10.03 -5.00
C THR A 76 -1.99 10.54 -3.64
N ALA A 77 -3.28 10.48 -3.34
CA ALA A 77 -3.84 10.91 -2.05
C ALA A 77 -3.32 10.04 -0.90
N GLU A 78 -3.31 8.72 -1.07
CA GLU A 78 -2.78 7.81 -0.06
C GLU A 78 -1.27 7.92 0.05
N THR A 79 -0.53 8.01 -1.05
CA THR A 79 0.92 8.28 -1.00
C THR A 79 1.22 9.57 -0.23
N GLY A 80 0.44 10.64 -0.42
CA GLY A 80 0.61 11.88 0.34
C GLY A 80 0.36 11.74 1.85
N LYS A 81 -0.54 10.83 2.26
CA LYS A 81 -0.78 10.52 3.68
C LYS A 81 0.36 9.68 4.25
N TRP A 82 0.79 8.65 3.54
CA TRP A 82 1.83 7.73 3.99
C TRP A 82 3.23 8.37 3.97
N SER A 83 3.55 9.24 3.01
CA SER A 83 4.83 9.99 3.04
C SER A 83 4.93 11.00 4.18
N ARG A 84 3.79 11.45 4.73
CA ARG A 84 3.77 12.25 5.99
C ARG A 84 3.99 11.38 7.23
N MET A 85 3.75 10.08 7.12
CA MET A 85 3.85 9.09 8.19
C MET A 85 5.12 8.27 7.94
N ASP A 86 6.27 8.72 8.43
CA ASP A 86 7.61 8.12 8.21
C ASP A 86 7.61 6.70 7.59
N PHE A 87 7.97 6.63 6.30
CA PHE A 87 8.01 5.39 5.52
C PHE A 87 8.95 4.32 6.11
N ARG A 88 9.92 4.72 6.94
CA ARG A 88 10.87 3.82 7.61
C ARG A 88 10.32 3.21 8.91
N SER A 89 9.21 3.73 9.43
CA SER A 89 8.47 3.17 10.57
C SER A 89 7.00 3.56 10.49
N PRO A 90 6.26 3.05 9.49
CA PRO A 90 4.85 3.37 9.36
C PRO A 90 4.08 2.79 10.55
N PRO A 91 3.28 3.58 11.28
CA PRO A 91 2.46 3.06 12.36
C PRO A 91 1.40 2.11 11.79
N CYS A 92 1.16 1.00 12.48
CA CYS A 92 0.07 0.09 12.14
C CYS A 92 -1.26 0.90 12.15
N PRO A 93 -2.09 0.84 11.09
CA PRO A 93 -3.27 1.70 10.96
C PRO A 93 -4.41 1.40 11.96
N GLY A 94 -4.20 0.50 12.92
CA GLY A 94 -5.12 0.21 14.03
C GLY A 94 -5.35 1.37 15.01
N ASN A 95 -4.73 2.54 14.82
CA ASN A 95 -4.95 3.74 15.64
C ASN A 95 -5.54 4.94 14.86
N ARG A 96 -6.06 4.74 13.63
CA ARG A 96 -6.83 5.79 12.93
C ARG A 96 -8.28 5.79 13.41
N PRO A 97 -8.90 6.97 13.68
CA PRO A 97 -10.34 7.03 13.91
C PRO A 97 -11.04 6.53 12.65
N ALA A 98 -11.89 5.51 12.81
CA ALA A 98 -12.55 4.81 11.71
C ALA A 98 -13.26 5.80 10.79
N ALA A 99 -12.74 5.99 9.57
CA ALA A 99 -13.51 6.58 8.50
C ALA A 99 -14.50 5.51 8.04
N ASN A 100 -15.77 5.77 8.33
CA ASN A 100 -16.94 5.01 7.94
C ASN A 100 -16.86 4.53 6.47
N HIS A 101 -16.54 3.25 6.22
CA HIS A 101 -17.06 2.39 5.14
C HIS A 101 -16.49 0.96 5.21
N THR A 102 -17.39 0.00 5.46
CA THR A 102 -17.55 -1.37 4.93
C THR A 102 -16.37 -2.17 4.34
N ILE A 103 -15.17 -2.14 4.92
CA ILE A 103 -14.21 -3.25 4.78
C ILE A 103 -14.04 -3.90 6.15
N PRO A 104 -14.29 -5.22 6.31
CA PRO A 104 -14.15 -5.86 7.60
C PRO A 104 -12.71 -5.73 8.09
N ALA A 105 -12.53 -5.11 9.27
CA ALA A 105 -11.25 -5.08 9.96
C ALA A 105 -10.75 -6.52 10.17
N ARG A 106 -9.64 -6.90 9.54
CA ARG A 106 -9.00 -8.22 9.74
C ARG A 106 -7.94 -8.13 10.85
N PRO A 107 -7.80 -9.16 11.70
CA PRO A 107 -7.15 -9.05 12.99
C PRO A 107 -5.65 -9.40 12.93
N ASP A 108 -4.84 -8.74 12.10
CA ASP A 108 -3.45 -9.22 11.88
C ASP A 108 -2.39 -8.14 12.18
N CYS A 109 -2.45 -7.54 13.37
CA CYS A 109 -1.28 -6.90 13.99
C CYS A 109 -0.42 -7.98 14.68
N GLY A 110 0.20 -8.87 13.89
CA GLY A 110 1.03 -9.94 14.45
C GLY A 110 2.07 -10.43 13.47
N PHE A 111 3.24 -9.78 13.47
CA PHE A 111 4.46 -10.47 13.04
C PHE A 111 5.63 -10.00 13.90
N GLY A 112 5.88 -10.74 14.97
CA GLY A 112 7.23 -11.00 15.42
C GLY A 112 7.89 -11.92 14.40
N ARG A 113 9.10 -11.57 13.95
CA ARG A 113 9.99 -12.56 13.35
C ARG A 113 10.66 -13.32 14.48
N PRO A 114 10.67 -14.66 14.52
CA PRO A 114 11.74 -15.35 15.23
C PRO A 114 13.01 -15.10 14.42
N VAL A 115 13.94 -14.37 15.03
CA VAL A 115 15.35 -14.39 14.62
C VAL A 115 15.83 -15.83 14.72
N ARG A 116 16.30 -16.39 13.60
CA ARG A 116 17.11 -17.60 13.59
C ARG A 116 18.56 -17.19 13.44
#